data_AF-A0A370LBQ5-F1
#
_entry.id   AF-A0A370LBQ5-F1
#
_cell.length_a   1.000
_cell.length_b   1.000
_cell.length_c   1.000
_cell.angle_alpha   90.00
_cell.angle_beta   90.00
_cell.angle_gamma   90.00
#
_symmetry.space_group_name_H-M   'P 1'
#
loop_
_entity.id
_entity.type
_entity.pdbx_description
1 polymer ?
#
loop_
_entity_poly.entity_id
_entity_poly.type
_entity_poly.pdbx_seq_one_letter_code
_entity_poly.pdbx_strand_id
1 'polypeptide(L)' 'MDRLGQCQTIMATHAPILMAYPGARQLGLTKYGRDPVTIEQTQHFRIMREFCADPEVFVETMMEE' A
#
# COMPACT_ATOMS: atom_id res chain seq x y z
N MET A 1 -15.09 -30.31 13.89
CA MET A 1 -15.22 -29.04 13.15
C MET A 1 -14.61 -27.99 14.07
N ASP A 2 -13.39 -27.49 13.93
CA ASP A 2 -12.40 -27.54 12.86
C ASP A 2 -11.01 -27.63 13.47
N ARG A 3 -10.19 -28.57 12.98
CA ARG A 3 -8.75 -28.60 13.25
C ARG A 3 -8.04 -27.90 12.09
N LEU A 4 -8.42 -26.66 11.81
CA LEU A 4 -7.66 -25.83 10.87
C LEU A 4 -6.38 -25.42 11.60
N GLY A 5 -5.26 -25.99 11.18
CA GLY A 5 -3.95 -25.67 11.72
C GLY A 5 -3.67 -24.16 11.70
N GLN A 6 -2.78 -23.71 12.57
CA GLN A 6 -2.31 -22.32 12.57
C GLN A 6 -1.68 -22.01 11.20
N CYS A 7 -2.39 -21.22 10.38
CA CYS A 7 -1.92 -20.75 9.08
C CYS A 7 -1.47 -19.29 9.21
N GLN A 8 -0.28 -18.99 8.73
CA GLN A 8 0.18 -17.61 8.53
C GLN A 8 0.36 -17.40 7.03
N THR A 9 -0.17 -16.29 6.51
CA THR A 9 0.00 -15.91 5.12
C THR A 9 0.93 -14.72 5.01
N ILE A 10 1.91 -14.82 4.12
CA ILE A 10 2.74 -13.70 3.68
C ILE A 10 2.37 -13.45 2.22
N MET A 11 2.06 -12.20 1.89
CA MET A 11 1.66 -11.78 0.56
C MET A 11 2.42 -10.51 0.19
N ALA A 12 2.97 -10.46 -1.02
CA ALA A 12 3.43 -9.24 -1.65
C ALA A 12 2.34 -8.77 -2.63
N THR A 13 1.82 -7.56 -2.44
CA THR A 13 0.73 -7.01 -3.25
C THR A 13 0.83 -5.50 -3.33
N HIS A 14 0.34 -4.95 -4.45
CA HIS A 14 0.13 -3.52 -4.65
C HIS A 14 -1.35 -3.14 -4.59
N ALA A 15 -2.26 -4.10 -4.36
CA ALA A 15 -3.69 -3.84 -4.31
C ALA A 15 -4.05 -3.13 -2.99
N PRO A 16 -4.50 -1.86 -3.01
CA PRO A 16 -4.74 -1.10 -1.79
C PRO A 16 -5.80 -1.76 -0.88
N ILE A 17 -6.80 -2.42 -1.46
CA ILE A 17 -7.83 -3.15 -0.74
C ILE A 17 -7.24 -4.26 0.15
N LEU A 18 -6.23 -4.98 -0.35
CA LEU A 18 -5.56 -6.04 0.40
C LEU A 18 -4.55 -5.46 1.40
N MET A 19 -3.90 -4.35 1.06
CA MET A 19 -3.00 -3.64 1.98
C MET A 19 -3.76 -3.07 3.18
N ALA A 20 -5.00 -2.61 2.99
CA ALA A 20 -5.88 -2.11 4.04
C ALA A 20 -6.50 -3.21 4.93
N TYR A 21 -6.08 -4.47 4.80
CA TYR A 21 -6.66 -5.57 5.56
C TYR A 21 -6.52 -5.33 7.09
N PRO A 22 -7.63 -5.37 7.85
CA PRO A 22 -7.60 -5.09 9.28
C PRO A 22 -6.65 -6.01 10.06
N GLY A 23 -5.77 -5.43 10.85
CA GLY A 23 -4.82 -6.18 11.68
C GLY A 23 -3.66 -6.81 10.92
N ALA A 24 -3.55 -6.63 9.61
CA ALA A 24 -2.36 -7.04 8.87
C ALA A 24 -1.16 -6.16 9.23
N ARG A 25 0.02 -6.80 9.37
CA ARG A 25 1.29 -6.07 9.44
C ARG A 25 1.75 -5.76 8.03
N GLN A 26 1.77 -4.48 7.66
CA GLN A 26 2.36 -4.04 6.41
C GLN A 26 3.86 -3.81 6.56
N LEU A 27 4.61 -4.26 5.55
CA LEU A 27 6.05 -4.09 5.44
C LEU A 27 6.36 -3.53 4.05
N GLY A 28 6.99 -2.36 4.01
CA GLY A 28 7.53 -1.77 2.79
C GLY A 28 8.84 -2.46 2.43
N LEU A 29 8.98 -2.88 1.18
CA LEU A 29 10.21 -3.48 0.66
C LEU A 29 11.08 -2.38 0.04
N THR A 30 12.32 -2.27 0.50
CA THR A 30 13.32 -1.34 -0.02
C THR A 30 14.56 -2.11 -0.47
N LYS A 31 15.47 -1.44 -1.17
CA LYS A 31 16.77 -2.02 -1.54
C LYS A 31 17.65 -2.41 -0.34
N TYR A 32 17.33 -1.92 0.86
CA TYR A 32 18.07 -2.17 2.09
C TYR A 32 17.39 -3.14 3.07
N GLY A 33 16.18 -3.61 2.75
CA GLY A 33 15.44 -4.53 3.60
C GLY A 33 13.94 -4.28 3.61
N ARG A 34 13.31 -4.55 4.76
CA ARG A 34 11.88 -4.36 4.97
C ARG A 34 11.61 -3.60 6.26
N ASP A 35 10.73 -2.61 6.18
CA ASP A 35 10.38 -1.76 7.31
C ASP A 35 8.86 -1.69 7.48
N PRO A 36 8.34 -1.56 8.71
CA PRO A 36 6.93 -1.30 8.94
C PRO A 36 6.48 -0.03 8.19
N VAL A 37 5.31 -0.11 7.57
CA VAL A 37 4.74 1.01 6.81
C VAL A 37 3.21 1.01 6.98
N THR A 38 2.58 2.18 6.93
CA THR A 38 1.11 2.27 6.82
C THR A 38 0.70 2.38 5.35
N ILE A 39 -0.57 2.13 5.04
CA ILE A 39 -1.05 2.25 3.66
C ILE A 39 -0.84 3.67 3.12
N GLU A 40 -1.03 4.69 3.96
CA GLU A 40 -0.90 6.12 3.62
C GLU A 40 0.53 6.53 3.29
N GLN A 41 1.51 5.79 3.80
CA GLN A 41 2.93 6.03 3.53
C GLN A 41 3.37 5.40 2.21
N THR A 42 2.57 4.50 1.62
CA THR A 42 2.94 3.81 0.38
C THR A 42 2.83 4.76 -0.82
N GLN A 43 3.78 4.67 -1.75
CA GLN A 43 3.84 5.55 -2.91
C GLN A 43 2.56 5.51 -3.74
N HIS A 44 2.04 4.31 -4.02
CA HIS A 44 0.85 4.14 -4.85
C HIS A 44 -0.39 4.76 -4.19
N PHE A 45 -0.55 4.60 -2.86
CA PHE A 45 -1.65 5.25 -2.16
C PHE A 45 -1.55 6.77 -2.22
N ARG A 46 -0.35 7.34 -2.04
CA ARG A 46 -0.14 8.80 -2.09
C ARG A 46 -0.49 9.37 -3.46
N ILE A 47 0.02 8.76 -4.52
CA ILE A 47 -0.28 9.14 -5.91
C ILE A 47 -1.80 9.08 -6.17
N MET A 48 -2.45 7.97 -5.82
CA MET A 48 -3.89 7.82 -6.03
C MET A 48 -4.69 8.82 -5.19
N ARG A 49 -4.28 9.11 -3.95
CA ARG A 49 -4.93 10.10 -3.11
C ARG A 49 -4.82 11.50 -3.70
N GLU A 50 -3.64 11.88 -4.17
CA GLU A 50 -3.38 13.20 -4.77
C GLU A 50 -4.17 13.36 -6.06
N PHE A 51 -4.13 12.37 -6.96
CA PHE A 51 -4.93 12.36 -8.18
C PHE A 51 -6.44 12.44 -7.90
N CYS A 52 -6.95 11.68 -6.94
CA CYS A 52 -8.37 11.73 -6.58
C CYS A 52 -8.79 13.03 -5.89
N ALA A 53 -7.85 13.77 -5.29
CA ALA A 53 -8.14 15.04 -4.63
C ALA A 53 -8.33 16.16 -5.65
N ASP A 54 -7.45 16.24 -6.64
CA ASP A 54 -7.55 17.18 -7.77
C ASP A 54 -6.80 16.62 -9.00
N PRO A 55 -7.51 16.00 -9.95
CA PRO A 55 -6.88 15.40 -11.12
C PRO A 55 -6.19 16.42 -12.04
N GLU A 56 -6.73 17.64 -12.15
CA GLU A 56 -6.23 18.67 -13.07
C GLU A 56 -4.89 19.19 -12.56
N VAL A 57 -4.86 19.63 -11.29
CA VAL A 57 -3.63 20.11 -10.64
C VAL A 57 -2.58 19.01 -10.54
N PHE A 58 -2.98 17.77 -10.26
CA PHE A 58 -2.05 16.64 -10.20
C PHE A 58 -1.34 16.41 -11.55
N VAL A 59 -2.10 16.40 -12.66
CA VAL A 59 -1.53 16.20 -13.99
C VAL A 59 -0.62 17.36 -14.39
N GLU A 60 -1.03 18.61 -14.14
CA GLU A 60 -0.20 19.79 -14.39
C GLU A 60 1.14 19.68 -13.65
N THR A 61 1.10 19.40 -12.34
CA THR A 61 2.30 19.25 -11.50
C THR A 61 3.23 18.16 -12.01
N MET A 62 2.69 16.99 -12.41
CA MET A 62 3.48 15.87 -12.92
C MET A 62 4.06 16.09 -14.33
N MET A 63 3.51 17.04 -15.10
CA MET A 63 4.01 17.40 -16.44
C MET A 63 5.09 18.49 -16.41
N GLU A 64 5.17 19.25 -15.32
CA GLU A 64 6.19 20.29 -15.10
C GLU A 64 7.49 19.75 -14.46
N GLU A 65 7.45 18.56 -13.85
CA GLU A 65 8.64 17.80 -13.39
C GLU A 65 9.37 17.06 -14.52
#